data_AF-A0A960SUD1-F1
#
_entry.id   AF-A0A960SUD1-F1
#
_cell.length_a   1.000
_cell.length_b   1.000
_cell.length_c   1.000
_cell.angle_alpha   90.00
_cell.angle_beta   90.00
_cell.angle_gamma   90.00
#
_symmetry.space_group_name_H-M   'P 1'
#
loop_
_entity.id
_entity.type
_entity.pdbx_description
1 polymer ?
#
loop_
_entity_poly.entity_id
_entity_poly.type
_entity_poly.pdbx_seq_one_letter_code
_entity_poly.pdbx_strand_id
1 'polypeptide(L)'
;MTAWWTLLRRELGAYLLSLTGYVILTAVAFLLGVGFTLVVLAYNGDSLTVPLTELFYSTLFFWLILLVATPMITMRLFAQERATGTYETLMTCPVGELSVVLAKFAAGLLFYTVMWIPLIVCLLIVHRYTAEGTAFDWWPVASTSLGILLMGALYVAIGCLASALTRSQIVAAILSFAIGLTLFLLSFAEYSLGPRGGWLADAARYVSMLD
;
A
#
# COMPACT_ATOMS: atom_id res chain seq x y z
N MET A 1 4.19 30.71 -4.84
CA MET A 1 4.32 29.24 -4.70
C MET A 1 2.92 28.69 -4.54
N THR A 2 2.53 27.70 -5.35
CA THR A 2 1.14 27.22 -5.46
C THR A 2 0.65 26.65 -4.12
N ALA A 3 -0.55 27.04 -3.68
CA ALA A 3 -1.12 26.66 -2.38
C ALA A 3 -1.17 25.13 -2.14
N TRP A 4 -1.25 24.36 -3.23
CA TRP A 4 -1.16 22.90 -3.23
C TRP A 4 0.17 22.38 -2.64
N TRP A 5 1.31 22.96 -3.03
CA TRP A 5 2.62 22.48 -2.59
C TRP A 5 2.85 22.73 -1.09
N THR A 6 2.41 23.89 -0.60
CA THR A 6 2.48 24.23 0.82
C THR A 6 1.62 23.29 1.67
N LEU A 7 0.44 22.92 1.17
CA LEU A 7 -0.45 21.99 1.86
C LEU A 7 0.17 20.58 1.86
N LEU A 8 0.67 20.11 0.72
CA LEU A 8 1.32 18.80 0.61
C LEU A 8 2.50 18.66 1.57
N ARG A 9 3.37 19.68 1.65
CA ARG A 9 4.52 19.68 2.57
C ARG A 9 4.08 19.66 4.04
N ARG A 10 2.99 20.34 4.39
CA ARG A 10 2.40 20.31 5.73
C ARG A 10 1.90 18.91 6.08
N GLU A 11 1.14 18.29 5.18
CA GLU A 11 0.59 16.93 5.39
C GLU A 11 1.72 15.88 5.49
N LEU A 12 2.72 15.94 4.61
CA LEU A 12 3.89 15.06 4.68
C LEU A 12 4.68 15.24 5.97
N GLY A 13 4.85 16.49 6.42
CA GLY A 13 5.44 16.80 7.71
C GLY A 13 4.64 16.20 8.87
N ALA A 14 3.31 16.27 8.81
CA ALA A 14 2.44 15.67 9.82
C ALA A 14 2.60 14.13 9.89
N TYR A 15 2.86 13.46 8.77
CA TYR A 15 3.17 12.03 8.75
C TYR A 15 4.56 11.72 9.30
N LEU A 16 5.60 12.41 8.82
CA LEU A 16 7.00 12.12 9.12
C LEU A 16 7.47 12.64 10.48
N LEU A 17 6.76 13.59 11.10
CA LEU A 17 7.06 14.10 12.45
C LEU A 17 6.19 13.43 13.52
N SER A 18 5.18 12.66 13.12
CA SER A 18 4.32 11.95 14.07
C SER A 18 4.94 10.64 14.52
N LEU A 19 4.92 10.39 15.84
CA LEU A 19 5.37 9.13 16.44
C LEU A 19 4.71 7.91 15.81
N THR A 20 3.41 7.99 15.48
CA THR A 20 2.71 6.87 14.85
C THR A 20 3.19 6.57 13.45
N GLY A 21 3.66 7.57 12.70
CA GLY A 21 4.24 7.36 11.37
C GLY A 21 5.50 6.51 11.45
N TYR A 22 6.38 6.81 12.41
CA TYR A 22 7.56 5.99 12.69
C TYR A 22 7.22 4.58 13.16
N VAL A 23 6.23 4.42 14.04
CA VAL A 23 5.77 3.09 14.49
C VAL A 23 5.30 2.24 13.30
N ILE A 24 4.52 2.83 12.38
CA ILE A 24 4.06 2.12 11.18
C ILE A 24 5.25 1.76 10.27
N LEU A 25 6.15 2.69 9.98
CA LEU A 25 7.32 2.45 9.13
C LEU A 25 8.22 1.35 9.68
N THR A 26 8.50 1.38 10.99
CA THR A 26 9.33 0.36 11.66
C THR A 26 8.64 -1.00 11.70
N ALA A 27 7.34 -1.06 12.01
CA ALA A 27 6.59 -2.31 12.00
C ALA A 27 6.56 -2.95 10.61
N VAL A 28 6.31 -2.15 9.56
CA VAL A 28 6.30 -2.64 8.18
C VAL A 28 7.70 -3.08 7.74
N ALA A 29 8.74 -2.30 8.04
CA ALA A 29 10.12 -2.70 7.75
C ALA A 29 10.50 -4.03 8.44
N PHE A 30 10.06 -4.22 9.68
CA PHE A 30 10.26 -5.47 10.42
C PHE A 30 9.52 -6.65 9.77
N LEU A 31 8.23 -6.48 9.45
CA LEU A 31 7.42 -7.50 8.77
C LEU A 31 8.00 -7.87 7.40
N LEU A 32 8.46 -6.89 6.62
CA LEU A 32 9.14 -7.11 5.34
C LEU A 32 10.44 -7.89 5.54
N GLY A 33 11.26 -7.54 6.54
CA GLY A 33 12.50 -8.26 6.85
C GLY A 33 12.28 -9.71 7.26
N VAL A 34 11.24 -9.98 8.06
CA VAL A 34 10.84 -11.35 8.44
C VAL A 34 10.36 -12.12 7.22
N GLY A 35 9.46 -11.55 6.41
CA GLY A 35 8.98 -12.17 5.18
C GLY A 35 10.13 -12.50 4.20
N PHE A 36 11.07 -11.56 4.05
CA PHE A 36 12.28 -11.76 3.25
C PHE A 36 13.13 -12.93 3.73
N THR A 37 13.40 -12.98 5.04
CA THR A 37 14.23 -14.03 5.62
C THR A 37 13.59 -15.40 5.44
N LEU A 38 12.27 -15.50 5.58
CA LEU A 38 11.53 -16.75 5.37
C LEU A 38 11.61 -17.23 3.92
N VAL A 39 11.43 -16.32 2.94
CA VAL A 39 11.56 -16.65 1.52
C VAL A 39 12.98 -17.11 1.20
N VAL A 40 14.01 -16.39 1.67
CA VAL A 40 15.41 -16.78 1.44
C VAL A 40 15.75 -18.13 2.09
N LEU A 41 15.23 -18.41 3.28
CA LEU A 41 15.46 -19.68 3.96
C LEU A 41 14.74 -20.85 3.26
N ALA A 42 13.52 -20.63 2.78
CA ALA A 42 12.73 -21.65 2.09
C ALA A 42 13.36 -22.10 0.77
N TYR A 43 14.09 -21.21 0.09
CA TYR A 43 14.75 -21.47 -1.20
C TYR A 43 16.28 -21.56 -1.07
N ASN A 44 16.80 -21.80 0.13
CA ASN A 44 18.23 -21.93 0.36
C ASN A 44 18.75 -23.26 -0.23
N GLY A 45 19.25 -23.22 -1.47
CA GLY A 45 19.86 -24.36 -2.16
C GLY A 45 19.13 -24.87 -3.39
N ASP A 46 17.93 -24.36 -3.69
CA ASP A 46 17.20 -24.66 -4.93
C ASP A 46 17.34 -23.52 -5.95
N SER A 47 17.47 -23.86 -7.23
CA SER A 47 17.46 -22.87 -8.30
C SER A 47 16.06 -22.26 -8.43
N LEU A 48 15.96 -20.96 -8.17
CA LEU A 48 14.74 -20.19 -8.37
C LEU A 48 14.41 -20.14 -9.86
N THR A 49 13.37 -20.88 -10.27
CA THR A 49 12.79 -20.81 -11.63
C THR A 49 11.92 -19.57 -11.83
N VAL A 50 11.54 -18.91 -10.73
CA VAL A 50 10.62 -17.77 -10.67
C VAL A 50 11.35 -16.58 -10.04
N PRO A 51 11.17 -15.35 -10.55
CA PRO A 51 11.80 -14.17 -9.96
C PRO A 51 11.36 -13.99 -8.49
N LEU A 52 12.31 -13.64 -7.62
CA LEU A 52 12.07 -13.43 -6.18
C LEU A 52 10.94 -12.45 -5.87
N THR A 53 10.70 -11.48 -6.75
CA THR A 53 9.63 -10.50 -6.61
C THR A 53 8.23 -11.13 -6.71
N GLU A 54 8.04 -12.16 -7.53
CA GLU A 54 6.78 -12.88 -7.65
C GLU A 54 6.52 -13.79 -6.43
N LEU A 55 7.56 -14.44 -5.92
CA LEU A 55 7.46 -15.25 -4.68
C LEU A 55 7.08 -14.38 -3.47
N PHE A 56 7.56 -13.15 -3.45
CA PHE A 56 7.19 -12.17 -2.44
C PHE A 56 5.70 -11.79 -2.49
N TYR A 57 5.13 -11.67 -3.68
CA TYR A 57 3.71 -11.35 -3.87
C TYR A 57 2.79 -12.50 -3.42
N SER A 58 3.23 -13.74 -3.65
CA SER A 58 2.51 -14.94 -3.21
C SER A 58 2.51 -15.09 -1.68
N THR A 59 3.40 -14.39 -0.98
CA THR A 59 3.55 -14.51 0.46
C THR A 59 2.45 -13.74 1.20
N LEU A 60 1.78 -14.39 2.17
CA LEU A 60 0.71 -13.80 2.99
C LEU A 60 1.12 -12.51 3.71
N PHE A 61 2.40 -12.35 4.04
CA PHE A 61 2.94 -11.14 4.68
C PHE A 61 2.78 -9.88 3.81
N PHE A 62 2.95 -10.00 2.48
CA PHE A 62 2.78 -8.87 1.56
C PHE A 62 1.35 -8.32 1.62
N TRP A 63 0.36 -9.22 1.54
CA TRP A 63 -1.05 -8.88 1.62
C TRP A 63 -1.45 -8.34 2.98
N LEU A 64 -0.91 -8.91 4.07
CA LEU A 64 -1.15 -8.41 5.42
C LEU A 64 -0.65 -6.98 5.60
N ILE A 65 0.56 -6.68 5.09
CA ILE A 65 1.11 -5.32 5.11
C ILE A 65 0.19 -4.38 4.33
N LEU A 66 -0.24 -4.75 3.13
CA LEU A 66 -1.09 -3.88 2.30
C LEU A 66 -2.45 -3.62 2.96
N LEU A 67 -3.07 -4.66 3.54
CA LEU A 67 -4.39 -4.60 4.13
C LEU A 67 -4.40 -3.85 5.48
N VAL A 68 -3.33 -3.94 6.28
CA VAL A 68 -3.24 -3.26 7.58
C VAL A 68 -2.63 -1.86 7.46
N ALA A 69 -1.57 -1.71 6.67
CA ALA A 69 -0.88 -0.43 6.55
C ALA A 69 -1.74 0.61 5.84
N THR A 70 -2.50 0.22 4.81
CA THR A 70 -3.27 1.20 4.04
C THR A 70 -4.34 1.90 4.88
N PRO A 71 -5.21 1.20 5.62
CA PRO A 71 -6.14 1.84 6.56
C PRO A 71 -5.40 2.72 7.56
N MET A 72 -4.28 2.24 8.13
CA MET A 72 -3.56 3.02 9.16
C MET A 72 -3.03 4.36 8.62
N ILE A 73 -2.60 4.38 7.36
CA ILE A 73 -2.15 5.59 6.68
C ILE A 73 -3.35 6.49 6.35
N THR A 74 -4.46 5.93 5.87
CA THR A 74 -5.61 6.69 5.37
C THR A 74 -6.57 7.21 6.44
N MET A 75 -6.60 6.56 7.60
CA MET A 75 -7.46 6.90 8.75
C MET A 75 -7.35 8.37 9.19
N ARG A 76 -6.19 9.01 9.00
CA ARG A 76 -5.92 10.34 9.53
C ARG A 76 -6.17 11.49 8.55
N LEU A 77 -6.19 11.24 7.23
CA LEU A 77 -6.19 12.33 6.24
C LEU A 77 -7.36 13.30 6.39
N PHE A 78 -8.59 12.80 6.44
CA PHE A 78 -9.81 13.62 6.51
C PHE A 78 -10.53 13.51 7.84
N ALA A 79 -10.55 12.32 8.45
CA ALA A 79 -11.22 12.12 9.73
C ALA A 79 -10.58 12.92 10.88
N GLN A 80 -9.26 13.19 10.85
CA GLN A 80 -8.61 13.99 11.89
C GLN A 80 -9.02 15.47 11.85
N GLU A 81 -9.10 16.05 10.65
CA GLU A 81 -9.51 17.45 10.46
C GLU A 81 -11.00 17.65 10.78
N ARG A 82 -11.83 16.65 10.45
CA ARG A 82 -13.25 16.66 10.84
C ARG A 82 -13.46 16.48 12.33
N ALA A 83 -12.69 15.61 12.98
CA ALA A 83 -12.78 15.42 14.43
C ALA A 83 -12.32 16.64 15.22
N THR A 84 -11.34 17.40 14.68
CA THR A 84 -10.80 18.62 15.32
C THR A 84 -11.55 19.90 14.94
N GLY A 85 -12.56 19.83 14.06
CA GLY A 85 -13.32 20.99 13.59
C GLY A 85 -12.55 21.95 12.68
N THR A 86 -11.29 21.64 12.34
CA THR A 86 -10.46 22.47 11.46
C THR A 86 -10.86 22.41 9.99
N TYR A 87 -11.74 21.47 9.64
CA TYR A 87 -12.29 21.32 8.29
C TYR A 87 -13.04 22.58 7.81
N GLU A 88 -13.80 23.23 8.70
CA GLU A 88 -14.58 24.44 8.37
C GLU A 88 -13.66 25.65 8.10
N THR A 89 -12.56 25.77 8.87
CA THR A 89 -11.55 26.81 8.65
C THR A 89 -10.74 26.57 7.38
N LEU A 90 -10.54 25.31 6.98
CA LEU A 90 -9.82 24.97 5.76
C LEU A 90 -10.66 25.24 4.50
N MET A 91 -11.97 24.96 4.56
CA MET A 91 -12.93 25.20 3.47
C MET A 91 -13.27 26.68 3.28
N THR A 92 -13.05 27.52 4.30
CA THR A 92 -13.25 28.97 4.22
C THR A 92 -12.00 29.72 3.72
N CYS A 93 -10.85 29.06 3.63
CA CYS A 93 -9.68 29.62 2.95
C CYS A 93 -9.89 29.62 1.41
N PRO A 94 -9.30 30.58 0.67
CA PRO A 94 -9.42 30.67 -0.79
C PRO A 94 -8.54 29.61 -1.49
N VAL A 95 -8.78 28.35 -1.19
CA VAL A 95 -8.08 27.18 -1.74
C VAL A 95 -9.12 26.28 -2.39
N GLY A 96 -8.91 25.90 -3.64
CA GLY A 96 -9.87 25.04 -4.35
C GLY A 96 -9.97 23.66 -3.68
N GLU A 97 -11.19 23.14 -3.51
CA GLU A 97 -11.44 21.85 -2.85
C GLU A 97 -10.64 20.70 -3.49
N LEU A 98 -10.55 20.69 -4.83
CA LEU A 98 -9.76 19.71 -5.57
C LEU A 98 -8.27 19.73 -5.20
N SER A 99 -7.71 20.92 -4.92
CA SER A 99 -6.31 21.03 -4.52
C SER A 99 -6.06 20.44 -3.13
N VAL A 100 -7.04 20.52 -2.23
CA VAL A 100 -6.97 19.91 -0.90
C VAL A 100 -7.02 18.39 -1.01
N VAL A 101 -7.96 17.87 -1.82
CA VAL A 101 -8.10 16.42 -2.03
C VAL A 101 -6.85 15.83 -2.67
N LEU A 102 -6.33 16.46 -3.73
CA LEU A 102 -5.12 16.01 -4.41
C LEU A 102 -3.88 16.08 -3.52
N ALA A 103 -3.71 17.14 -2.72
CA ALA A 103 -2.58 17.26 -1.81
C ALA A 103 -2.60 16.15 -0.74
N LYS A 104 -3.78 15.86 -0.19
CA LYS A 104 -3.98 14.81 0.82
C LYS A 104 -3.72 13.43 0.22
N PHE A 105 -4.37 13.09 -0.88
CA PHE A 105 -4.14 11.82 -1.58
C PHE A 105 -2.65 11.64 -1.93
N ALA A 106 -2.00 12.67 -2.48
CA ALA A 106 -0.59 12.61 -2.83
C ALA A 106 0.32 12.44 -1.60
N ALA A 107 0.01 13.07 -0.46
CA ALA A 107 0.75 12.88 0.77
C ALA A 107 0.64 11.44 1.29
N GLY A 108 -0.56 10.85 1.25
CA GLY A 108 -0.79 9.45 1.62
C GLY A 108 -0.08 8.48 0.67
N LEU A 109 -0.14 8.74 -0.64
CA LEU A 109 0.56 7.94 -1.65
C LEU A 109 2.08 8.02 -1.47
N LEU A 110 2.64 9.21 -1.23
CA LEU A 110 4.07 9.37 -0.99
C LEU A 110 4.51 8.63 0.28
N PHE A 111 3.74 8.72 1.37
CA PHE A 111 4.03 7.96 2.58
C PHE A 111 3.99 6.43 2.33
N TYR A 112 3.02 5.97 1.55
CA TYR A 112 2.95 4.59 1.09
C TYR A 112 4.19 4.19 0.28
N THR A 113 4.65 5.01 -0.66
CA THR A 113 5.88 4.70 -1.43
C THR A 113 7.13 4.62 -0.56
N VAL A 114 7.26 5.50 0.44
CA VAL A 114 8.38 5.49 1.39
C VAL A 114 8.39 4.20 2.21
N MET A 115 7.21 3.68 2.55
CA MET A 115 7.05 2.42 3.27
C MET A 115 7.65 1.21 2.53
N TRP A 116 7.71 1.23 1.20
CA TRP A 116 8.25 0.15 0.38
C TRP A 116 9.76 0.23 0.14
N ILE A 117 10.44 1.31 0.55
CA ILE A 117 11.89 1.46 0.42
C ILE A 117 12.67 0.25 1.00
N PRO A 118 12.33 -0.31 2.18
CA PRO A 118 13.02 -1.48 2.72
C PRO A 118 12.99 -2.69 1.79
N LEU A 119 11.90 -2.90 1.04
CA LEU A 119 11.80 -4.00 0.07
C LEU A 119 12.82 -3.82 -1.06
N ILE A 120 12.96 -2.60 -1.58
CA ILE A 120 13.94 -2.27 -2.63
C ILE A 120 15.36 -2.52 -2.11
N VAL A 121 15.64 -2.14 -0.86
CA VAL A 121 16.94 -2.41 -0.21
C VAL A 121 17.20 -3.91 -0.11
N CYS A 122 16.22 -4.72 0.31
CA CYS A 122 16.33 -6.18 0.34
C CYS A 122 16.64 -6.77 -1.05
N LEU A 123 15.97 -6.31 -2.11
CA LEU A 123 16.23 -6.74 -3.48
C LEU A 123 17.65 -6.38 -3.96
N LEU A 124 18.12 -5.19 -3.63
CA LEU A 124 19.49 -4.76 -3.94
C LEU A 124 20.54 -5.60 -3.20
N ILE A 125 20.27 -5.99 -1.96
CA ILE A 125 21.12 -6.91 -1.20
C ILE A 125 21.22 -8.24 -1.94
N VAL A 126 20.11 -8.86 -2.32
CA VAL A 126 20.16 -10.11 -3.10
C VAL A 126 20.98 -9.94 -4.37
N HIS A 127 20.71 -8.90 -5.16
CA HIS A 127 21.44 -8.64 -6.39
C HIS A 127 22.97 -8.56 -6.19
N ARG A 128 23.43 -7.98 -5.08
CA ARG A 128 24.86 -7.90 -4.74
C ARG A 128 25.45 -9.24 -4.33
N TYR A 129 24.68 -10.10 -3.68
CA TYR A 129 25.15 -11.41 -3.22
C TYR A 129 25.00 -12.53 -4.26
N THR A 130 24.18 -12.33 -5.31
CA THR A 130 24.02 -13.28 -6.43
C THR A 130 25.01 -13.02 -7.58
N ALA A 131 26.27 -12.72 -7.26
CA ALA A 131 27.28 -12.40 -8.28
C ALA A 131 27.58 -13.61 -9.21
N GLU A 132 27.75 -13.30 -10.50
CA GLU A 132 28.28 -14.14 -11.58
C GLU A 132 27.28 -15.06 -12.33
N GLY A 133 26.39 -14.48 -13.14
CA GLY A 133 25.95 -15.14 -14.37
C GLY A 133 24.44 -15.17 -14.66
N THR A 134 23.57 -14.87 -13.71
CA THR A 134 22.15 -14.63 -14.01
C THR A 134 21.96 -13.16 -14.33
N ALA A 135 21.55 -12.87 -15.57
CA ALA A 135 21.08 -11.55 -15.93
C ALA A 135 19.92 -11.21 -14.99
N PHE A 136 20.19 -10.36 -13.99
CA PHE A 136 19.14 -9.87 -13.13
C PHE A 136 18.27 -8.95 -13.98
N ASP A 137 17.15 -9.49 -14.46
CA ASP A 137 16.25 -8.74 -15.30
C ASP A 137 15.62 -7.62 -14.47
N TRP A 138 16.02 -6.39 -14.77
CA TRP A 138 15.47 -5.19 -14.13
C TRP A 138 13.99 -4.98 -14.47
N TRP A 139 13.52 -5.60 -15.55
CA TRP A 139 12.17 -5.43 -16.07
C TRP A 139 11.09 -6.06 -15.17
N PRO A 140 11.21 -7.34 -14.72
CA PRO A 140 10.36 -7.91 -13.68
C PRO A 140 10.32 -7.10 -12.38
N VAL A 141 11.45 -6.54 -11.95
CA VAL A 141 11.47 -5.71 -10.73
C VAL A 141 10.72 -4.41 -10.96
N ALA A 142 10.90 -3.76 -12.11
CA ALA A 142 10.19 -2.53 -12.44
C ALA A 142 8.68 -2.75 -12.58
N SER A 143 8.24 -3.84 -13.23
CA SER A 143 6.82 -4.17 -13.40
C SER A 143 6.15 -4.49 -12.06
N THR A 144 6.81 -5.27 -11.21
CA THR A 144 6.29 -5.60 -9.87
C THR A 144 6.24 -4.36 -8.97
N SER A 145 7.27 -3.52 -9.00
CA SER A 145 7.28 -2.24 -8.28
C SER A 145 6.11 -1.33 -8.70
N LEU A 146 5.85 -1.26 -10.02
CA LEU A 146 4.74 -0.49 -10.57
C LEU A 146 3.39 -1.08 -10.16
N GLY A 147 3.24 -2.41 -10.19
CA GLY A 147 2.05 -3.11 -9.72
C GLY A 147 1.73 -2.80 -8.25
N ILE A 148 2.75 -2.86 -7.37
CA ILE A 148 2.61 -2.50 -5.95
C ILE A 148 2.16 -1.05 -5.79
N LEU A 149 2.72 -0.13 -6.58
CA LEU A 149 2.35 1.28 -6.52
C LEU A 149 0.91 1.52 -6.97
N LEU A 150 0.45 0.86 -8.05
CA LEU A 150 -0.93 0.97 -8.55
C LEU A 150 -1.94 0.36 -7.56
N MET A 151 -1.63 -0.82 -7.01
CA MET A 151 -2.45 -1.43 -5.96
C MET A 151 -2.54 -0.52 -4.73
N GLY A 152 -1.39 -0.03 -4.27
CA GLY A 152 -1.32 0.96 -3.20
C GLY A 152 -2.17 2.18 -3.47
N ALA A 153 -2.11 2.73 -4.68
CA ALA A 153 -2.91 3.90 -5.07
C ALA A 153 -4.42 3.61 -4.97
N LEU A 154 -4.88 2.43 -5.40
CA LEU A 154 -6.28 2.02 -5.25
C LEU A 154 -6.69 1.94 -3.78
N TYR A 155 -5.92 1.23 -2.96
CA TYR A 155 -6.25 1.07 -1.54
C TYR A 155 -6.20 2.42 -0.80
N VAL A 156 -5.24 3.29 -1.14
CA VAL A 156 -5.15 4.66 -0.59
C VAL A 156 -6.36 5.49 -1.02
N ALA A 157 -6.82 5.37 -2.27
CA ALA A 157 -8.02 6.05 -2.75
C ALA A 157 -9.29 5.58 -2.01
N ILE A 158 -9.45 4.26 -1.83
CA ILE A 158 -10.55 3.68 -1.05
C ILE A 158 -10.52 4.18 0.39
N GLY A 159 -9.34 4.17 1.02
CA GLY A 159 -9.20 4.65 2.39
C GLY A 159 -9.43 6.16 2.53
N CYS A 160 -9.03 6.94 1.52
CA CYS A 160 -9.31 8.37 1.43
C CYS A 160 -10.82 8.62 1.34
N LEU A 161 -11.54 7.85 0.50
CA LEU A 161 -12.99 7.90 0.39
C LEU A 161 -13.64 7.55 1.74
N ALA A 162 -13.25 6.44 2.36
CA ALA A 162 -13.77 6.03 3.67
C ALA A 162 -13.55 7.09 4.78
N SER A 163 -12.38 7.72 4.79
CA SER A 163 -12.04 8.85 5.68
C SER A 163 -12.90 10.08 5.40
N ALA A 164 -13.26 10.32 4.14
CA ALA A 164 -14.14 11.41 3.71
C ALA A 164 -15.64 11.13 3.95
N LEU A 165 -16.07 9.90 4.21
CA LEU A 165 -17.45 9.60 4.62
C LEU A 165 -17.66 9.64 6.13
N THR A 166 -16.59 9.57 6.92
CA THR A 166 -16.67 9.39 8.38
C THR A 166 -16.12 10.60 9.13
N ARG A 167 -16.54 10.77 10.39
CA ARG A 167 -15.98 11.76 11.33
C ARG A 167 -15.03 11.13 12.35
N SER A 168 -15.11 9.82 12.54
CA SER A 168 -14.28 9.08 13.49
C SER A 168 -13.16 8.33 12.76
N GLN A 169 -11.92 8.53 13.20
CA GLN A 169 -10.74 7.83 12.67
C GLN A 169 -10.88 6.30 12.77
N ILE A 170 -11.49 5.81 13.85
CA ILE A 170 -11.70 4.37 14.08
C ILE A 170 -12.75 3.83 13.10
N VAL A 171 -13.79 4.59 12.79
CA VAL A 171 -14.80 4.14 11.82
C VAL A 171 -14.23 4.19 10.39
N ALA A 172 -13.46 5.23 10.06
CA ALA A 172 -12.71 5.29 8.80
C ALA A 172 -11.80 4.07 8.61
N ALA A 173 -11.11 3.67 9.70
CA ALA A 173 -10.25 2.50 9.76
C ALA A 173 -10.97 1.23 9.35
N ILE A 174 -12.04 0.94 10.08
CA ILE A 174 -12.80 -0.30 9.95
C ILE A 174 -13.43 -0.39 8.57
N LEU A 175 -13.97 0.72 8.05
CA LEU A 175 -14.56 0.75 6.72
C LEU A 175 -13.51 0.50 5.62
N SER A 176 -12.35 1.17 5.70
CA SER A 176 -11.25 0.97 4.75
C SER A 176 -10.74 -0.48 4.78
N PHE A 177 -10.58 -1.02 6.00
CA PHE A 177 -10.16 -2.39 6.22
C PHE A 177 -11.19 -3.40 5.70
N ALA A 178 -12.48 -3.18 5.96
CA ALA A 178 -13.55 -4.06 5.49
C ALA A 178 -13.60 -4.11 3.96
N ILE A 179 -13.55 -2.95 3.29
CA ILE A 179 -13.53 -2.89 1.82
C ILE A 179 -12.26 -3.57 1.27
N GLY A 180 -11.10 -3.27 1.86
CA GLY A 180 -9.83 -3.90 1.47
C GLY A 180 -9.82 -5.41 1.67
N LEU A 181 -10.45 -5.90 2.75
CA LEU A 181 -10.61 -7.32 3.04
C LEU A 181 -11.56 -7.98 2.05
N THR A 182 -12.67 -7.33 1.66
CA THR A 182 -13.58 -7.88 0.64
C THR A 182 -12.86 -8.06 -0.70
N LEU A 183 -12.05 -7.08 -1.12
CA LEU A 183 -11.24 -7.19 -2.35
C LEU A 183 -10.21 -8.31 -2.27
N PHE A 184 -9.56 -8.45 -1.11
CA PHE A 184 -8.62 -9.54 -0.86
C PHE A 184 -9.30 -10.92 -0.89
N LEU A 185 -10.46 -11.06 -0.24
CA LEU A 185 -11.21 -12.32 -0.22
C LEU A 185 -11.72 -12.71 -1.61
N LEU A 186 -12.13 -11.75 -2.44
CA LEU A 186 -12.48 -12.01 -3.84
C LEU A 186 -11.29 -12.60 -4.60
N SER A 187 -10.15 -11.93 -4.48
CA SER A 187 -8.88 -12.32 -5.12
C SER A 187 -8.42 -13.71 -4.65
N PHE A 188 -8.51 -13.98 -3.35
CA PHE A 188 -8.15 -15.28 -2.76
C PHE A 188 -9.12 -16.41 -3.16
N ALA A 189 -10.41 -16.11 -3.28
CA ALA A 189 -11.42 -17.07 -3.70
C ALA A 189 -11.16 -17.55 -5.13
N GLU A 190 -10.76 -16.66 -6.04
CA GLU A 190 -10.38 -17.03 -7.40
C GLU A 190 -9.13 -17.90 -7.45
N TYR A 191 -8.08 -17.51 -6.72
CA TYR A 191 -6.86 -18.31 -6.60
C TYR A 191 -7.15 -19.73 -6.09
N SER A 192 -8.09 -19.88 -5.15
CA SER A 192 -8.41 -21.16 -4.53
C SER A 192 -9.40 -22.02 -5.32
N LEU A 193 -10.30 -21.43 -6.11
CA LEU A 193 -11.41 -22.15 -6.75
C LEU A 193 -11.09 -22.65 -8.18
N GLY A 194 -10.10 -22.09 -8.89
CA GLY A 194 -9.79 -22.48 -10.27
C GLY A 194 -11.02 -22.40 -11.22
N PRO A 195 -10.92 -22.87 -12.47
CA PRO A 195 -11.95 -22.69 -13.50
C PRO A 195 -13.19 -23.59 -13.31
N ARG A 196 -13.66 -23.77 -12.07
CA ARG A 196 -14.83 -24.58 -11.69
C ARG A 196 -15.92 -23.81 -10.95
N GLY A 197 -15.73 -22.52 -10.66
CA GLY A 197 -16.83 -21.66 -10.20
C GLY A 197 -17.66 -21.20 -11.41
N GLY A 198 -18.99 -21.23 -11.31
CA GLY A 198 -19.89 -20.77 -12.38
C GLY A 198 -19.78 -19.26 -12.67
N TRP A 199 -20.86 -18.65 -13.17
CA TRP A 199 -20.94 -17.23 -13.58
C TRP A 199 -20.39 -16.19 -12.56
N LEU A 200 -20.36 -16.52 -11.27
CA LEU A 200 -19.75 -15.70 -10.21
C LEU A 200 -18.22 -15.67 -10.26
N ALA A 201 -17.56 -16.75 -10.69
CA ALA A 201 -16.11 -16.78 -10.89
C ALA A 201 -15.70 -16.03 -12.16
N ASP A 202 -16.51 -16.06 -13.22
CA ASP A 202 -16.26 -15.25 -14.42
C ASP A 202 -16.44 -13.74 -14.16
N ALA A 203 -17.38 -13.35 -13.29
CA ALA A 203 -17.53 -11.96 -12.86
C ALA A 203 -16.40 -11.52 -11.92
N ALA A 204 -15.95 -12.41 -11.04
CA ALA A 204 -14.81 -12.17 -10.15
C ALA A 204 -13.52 -12.00 -10.98
N ARG A 205 -13.33 -12.78 -12.05
CA ARG A 205 -12.17 -12.73 -12.96
C ARG A 205 -11.87 -11.36 -13.57
N TYR A 206 -12.89 -10.52 -13.74
CA TYR A 206 -12.71 -9.15 -14.24
C TYR A 206 -12.27 -8.15 -13.16
N VAL A 207 -12.38 -8.54 -11.88
CA VAL A 207 -12.02 -7.75 -10.69
C VAL A 207 -10.74 -8.28 -10.03
N SER A 208 -10.39 -9.54 -10.28
CA SER A 208 -9.14 -10.13 -9.79
C SER A 208 -7.92 -9.36 -10.25
N MET A 209 -7.09 -9.10 -9.25
CA MET A 209 -5.84 -8.37 -9.30
C MET A 209 -4.62 -9.32 -9.25
N LEU A 210 -4.86 -10.62 -9.45
CA LEU A 210 -3.91 -11.73 -9.22
C LEU A 210 -3.45 -12.45 -10.49
N ASP A 211 -3.92 -12.05 -11.68
CA ASP A 211 -3.39 -12.52 -12.97
C ASP A 211 -2.18 -11.70 -13.45
#